data_AF-A0A7W0VNL3-F1
#
_entry.id   AF-A0A7W0VNL3-F1
#
_cell.length_a   1.000
_cell.length_b   1.000
_cell.length_c   1.000
_cell.angle_alpha   90.00
_cell.angle_beta   90.00
_cell.angle_gamma   90.00
#
_symmetry.space_group_name_H-M   'P 1'
#
loop_
_entity.id
_entity.type
_entity.pdbx_description
1 polymer ?
#
loop_
_entity_poly.entity_id
_entity_poly.type
_entity_poly.pdbx_seq_one_letter_code
_entity_poly.pdbx_strand_id
1 'polypeptide(L)'
;MIPPCSVRLPDGTDAAIDLTWNDGGWDWRVRGMLITTDELEAYLRDEVADLGAPQGVRCAPKIRLVTAGERIECWLARGGKAFFTVRADGTTAIEIAMDPTSANARSEMVTPARERELDSASRALEHADDDNASEHEDAAASAAGDPR
;
A
#
# COMPACT_ATOMS: atom_id res chain seq x y z
N MET A 1 -39.30 20.61 11.24
CA MET A 1 -38.34 19.49 11.15
C MET A 1 -37.95 19.39 9.68
N ILE A 2 -36.69 19.63 9.34
CA ILE A 2 -36.21 19.53 7.94
C ILE A 2 -36.07 18.02 7.63
N PRO A 3 -36.63 17.52 6.52
CA PRO A 3 -36.48 16.11 6.16
C PRO A 3 -34.99 15.78 5.92
N PRO A 4 -34.53 14.56 6.25
CA PRO A 4 -33.17 14.16 5.94
C PRO A 4 -32.96 14.18 4.42
N CYS A 5 -31.92 14.88 3.97
CA CYS A 5 -31.50 14.87 2.58
C CYS A 5 -30.40 13.81 2.39
N SER A 6 -30.47 13.07 1.28
CA SER A 6 -29.44 12.11 0.90
C SER A 6 -29.14 12.24 -0.59
N VAL A 7 -27.90 11.89 -0.97
CA VAL A 7 -27.47 11.75 -2.36
C VAL A 7 -26.99 10.33 -2.60
N ARG A 8 -27.38 9.76 -3.74
CA ARG A 8 -26.91 8.46 -4.20
C ARG A 8 -25.60 8.63 -4.96
N LEU A 9 -24.54 7.98 -4.48
CA LEU A 9 -23.21 8.00 -5.08
C LEU A 9 -23.13 7.04 -6.29
N PRO A 10 -22.11 7.16 -7.17
CA PRO A 10 -21.98 6.31 -8.35
C PRO A 10 -21.85 4.82 -8.07
N ASP A 11 -21.38 4.45 -6.88
CA ASP A 11 -21.27 3.06 -6.41
C ASP A 11 -22.59 2.50 -5.83
N GLY A 12 -23.64 3.33 -5.78
CA GLY A 12 -24.93 2.96 -5.22
C GLY A 12 -25.09 3.26 -3.73
N THR A 13 -24.07 3.80 -3.06
CA THR A 13 -24.11 4.16 -1.62
C THR A 13 -24.91 5.44 -1.41
N ASP A 14 -25.74 5.51 -0.36
CA ASP A 14 -26.43 6.74 0.04
C ASP A 14 -25.57 7.54 1.02
N ALA A 15 -25.29 8.80 0.70
CA ALA A 15 -24.60 9.74 1.58
C ALA A 15 -25.59 10.77 2.14
N ALA A 16 -25.61 10.92 3.46
CA ALA A 16 -26.44 11.92 4.13
C ALA A 16 -25.88 13.33 3.91
N ILE A 17 -26.76 14.31 3.69
CA ILE A 17 -26.41 15.72 3.53
C ILE A 17 -27.01 16.51 4.70
N ASP A 18 -26.17 17.29 5.37
CA ASP A 18 -26.61 18.32 6.31
C ASP A 18 -26.86 19.61 5.52
N LEU A 19 -28.03 20.22 5.73
CA LEU A 19 -28.40 21.53 5.20
C LEU A 19 -28.50 22.52 6.37
N THR A 20 -27.82 23.66 6.25
CA THR A 20 -27.88 24.75 7.22
C THR A 20 -28.23 26.04 6.50
N TRP A 21 -29.14 26.84 7.06
CA TRP A 21 -29.50 28.15 6.50
C TRP A 21 -28.70 29.23 7.23
N ASN A 22 -27.79 29.91 6.52
CA ASN A 22 -26.90 30.95 7.06
C ASN A 22 -26.88 32.16 6.12
N ASP A 23 -26.85 33.39 6.67
CA ASP A 23 -26.68 34.66 5.93
C ASP A 23 -27.53 34.83 4.65
N GLY A 24 -28.75 34.28 4.65
CA GLY A 24 -29.67 34.36 3.52
C GLY A 24 -29.46 33.31 2.42
N GLY A 25 -28.64 32.28 2.68
CA GLY A 25 -28.38 31.15 1.78
C GLY A 25 -28.43 29.78 2.45
N TRP A 26 -28.40 28.74 1.62
CA TRP A 26 -28.24 27.35 2.06
C TRP A 26 -26.77 26.93 1.96
N ASP A 27 -26.18 26.60 3.10
CA ASP A 27 -24.95 25.83 3.17
C ASP A 27 -25.29 24.35 3.24
N TRP A 28 -24.53 23.53 2.51
CA TRP A 28 -24.71 22.09 2.52
C TRP A 28 -23.37 21.39 2.68
N ARG A 29 -23.38 20.25 3.38
CA ARG A 29 -22.21 19.40 3.54
C ARG A 29 -22.62 17.93 3.57
N VAL A 30 -21.79 17.06 3.01
CA VAL A 30 -21.94 15.62 3.22
C VAL A 30 -21.58 15.30 4.67
N ARG A 31 -22.40 14.49 5.34
CA ARG A 31 -22.15 14.07 6.71
C ARG A 31 -21.14 12.94 6.71
N GLY A 32 -19.95 13.19 7.26
CA GLY A 32 -18.84 12.25 7.25
C GLY A 32 -17.81 12.61 6.19
N MET A 33 -16.84 11.72 5.98
CA MET A 33 -15.78 11.88 4.98
C MET A 33 -15.99 10.88 3.86
N LEU A 34 -15.96 11.35 2.62
CA LEU A 34 -16.01 10.47 1.46
C LEU A 34 -14.59 10.10 1.05
N ILE A 35 -14.29 8.81 1.01
CA ILE A 35 -12.97 8.30 0.61
C ILE A 35 -13.13 7.36 -0.57
N THR A 36 -12.26 7.53 -1.56
CA THR A 36 -12.05 6.56 -2.63
C THR A 36 -10.90 5.63 -2.23
N THR A 37 -11.08 4.33 -2.40
CA THR A 37 -10.04 3.38 -1.99
C THR A 37 -8.95 3.20 -3.04
N ASP A 38 -9.08 3.77 -4.24
CA ASP A 38 -8.05 3.67 -5.28
C ASP A 38 -6.75 4.37 -4.85
N GLU A 39 -6.84 5.53 -4.18
CA GLU A 39 -5.68 6.23 -3.63
C GLU A 39 -5.06 5.45 -2.47
N LEU A 40 -5.89 4.85 -1.61
CA LEU A 40 -5.43 3.99 -0.51
C LEU A 40 -4.74 2.72 -1.03
N GLU A 41 -5.28 2.10 -2.08
CA GLU A 41 -4.69 0.92 -2.73
C GLU A 41 -3.34 1.24 -3.37
N ALA A 42 -3.22 2.40 -4.03
CA ALA A 42 -1.97 2.85 -4.61
C ALA A 42 -0.93 3.10 -3.52
N TYR A 43 -1.28 3.89 -2.50
CA TYR A 43 -0.42 4.17 -1.37
C TYR A 43 0.08 2.89 -0.68
N LEU A 44 -0.83 1.97 -0.35
CA LEU A 44 -0.46 0.72 0.34
C LEU A 44 0.38 -0.20 -0.55
N ARG A 45 0.20 -0.16 -1.88
CA ARG A 45 1.04 -0.93 -2.80
C ARG A 45 2.48 -0.44 -2.77
N ASP A 46 2.67 0.88 -2.75
CA ASP A 46 3.99 1.51 -2.70
C ASP A 46 4.68 1.20 -1.36
N GLU A 47 3.99 1.38 -0.23
CA GLU A 47 4.52 1.02 1.10
C GLU A 47 4.95 -0.45 1.18
N VAL A 48 4.13 -1.36 0.65
CA VAL A 48 4.43 -2.79 0.67
C VAL A 48 5.57 -3.14 -0.28
N ALA A 49 5.74 -2.39 -1.38
CA ALA A 49 6.90 -2.52 -2.26
C ALA A 49 8.19 -2.01 -1.60
N ASP A 50 8.13 -0.89 -0.87
CA ASP A 50 9.26 -0.34 -0.10
C ASP A 50 9.73 -1.29 1.01
N LEU A 51 8.81 -2.09 1.55
CA LEU A 51 9.12 -3.20 2.47
C LEU A 51 9.72 -4.44 1.79
N GLY A 52 9.98 -4.39 0.48
CA GLY A 52 10.56 -5.49 -0.30
C GLY A 52 9.57 -6.60 -0.64
N ALA A 53 8.26 -6.35 -0.52
CA ALA A 53 7.22 -7.36 -0.71
C ALA A 53 6.14 -6.95 -1.74
N PRO A 54 6.50 -6.44 -2.94
CA PRO A 54 5.53 -5.91 -3.90
C PRO A 54 4.43 -6.92 -4.22
N GLN A 55 3.17 -6.49 -4.07
CA GLN A 55 2.01 -7.35 -4.28
C GLN A 55 0.74 -6.55 -4.58
N GLY A 56 -0.28 -7.26 -5.07
CA GLY A 56 -1.60 -6.68 -5.28
C GLY A 56 -2.25 -6.28 -3.95
N VAL A 57 -2.93 -5.13 -3.97
CA VAL A 57 -3.71 -4.59 -2.87
C VAL A 57 -5.13 -4.36 -3.36
N ARG A 58 -6.12 -4.74 -2.56
CA ARG A 58 -7.53 -4.48 -2.85
C ARG A 58 -8.24 -4.02 -1.59
N CYS A 59 -8.92 -2.89 -1.66
CA CYS A 59 -9.71 -2.31 -0.58
C CYS A 59 -11.17 -2.22 -1.05
N ALA A 60 -12.12 -2.70 -0.25
CA ALA A 60 -13.54 -2.67 -0.60
C ALA A 60 -14.39 -2.14 0.56
N PRO A 61 -15.47 -1.38 0.29
CA PRO A 61 -15.95 -0.93 -1.04
C PRO A 61 -15.08 0.18 -1.66
N LYS A 62 -15.24 0.46 -2.97
CA LYS A 62 -14.41 1.43 -3.72
C LYS A 62 -14.65 2.88 -3.33
N ILE A 63 -15.87 3.21 -2.97
CA ILE A 63 -16.25 4.48 -2.38
C ILE A 63 -16.83 4.17 -1.01
N ARG A 64 -16.43 4.92 0.01
CA ARG A 64 -16.93 4.72 1.36
C ARG A 64 -17.16 6.06 2.04
N LEU A 65 -18.32 6.18 2.67
CA LEU A 65 -18.55 7.22 3.65
C LEU A 65 -18.03 6.71 4.99
N VAL A 66 -17.03 7.41 5.55
CA VAL A 66 -16.39 7.01 6.81
C VAL A 66 -16.53 8.09 7.87
N THR A 67 -16.51 7.64 9.12
CA THR A 67 -16.40 8.49 10.30
C THR A 67 -14.97 8.50 10.82
N ALA A 68 -14.61 9.55 11.57
CA ALA A 68 -13.31 9.61 12.22
C ALA A 68 -13.13 8.43 13.21
N GLY A 69 -11.99 7.75 13.12
CA GLY A 69 -11.67 6.54 13.87
C GLY A 69 -12.09 5.25 13.17
N GLU A 70 -12.83 5.32 12.06
CA GLU A 70 -13.27 4.14 11.33
C GLU A 70 -12.10 3.45 10.62
N ARG A 71 -12.13 2.10 10.60
CA ARG A 71 -11.14 1.27 9.92
C ARG A 71 -11.64 0.81 8.55
N ILE A 72 -10.80 0.99 7.54
CA ILE A 72 -10.98 0.47 6.19
C ILE A 72 -10.05 -0.74 6.04
N GLU A 73 -10.62 -1.90 5.73
CA GLU A 73 -9.87 -3.14 5.51
C GLU A 73 -9.44 -3.24 4.04
N CYS A 74 -8.19 -3.64 3.84
CA CYS A 74 -7.60 -3.94 2.56
C CYS A 74 -6.96 -5.33 2.60
N TRP A 75 -7.14 -6.11 1.54
CA TRP A 75 -6.57 -7.43 1.36
C TRP A 75 -5.29 -7.36 0.53
N LEU A 76 -4.30 -8.14 0.95
CA LEU A 76 -3.03 -8.30 0.26
C LEU A 76 -3.04 -9.60 -0.56
N ALA A 77 -2.55 -9.58 -1.79
CA ALA A 77 -2.66 -10.70 -2.73
C ALA A 77 -1.95 -11.97 -2.27
N ARG A 78 -0.88 -11.87 -1.47
CA ARG A 78 -0.15 -13.02 -0.91
C ARG A 78 -0.71 -13.49 0.45
N GLY A 79 -1.88 -12.98 0.85
CA GLY A 79 -2.44 -13.19 2.17
C GLY A 79 -2.06 -12.06 3.13
N GLY A 80 -2.81 -11.97 4.22
CA GLY A 80 -2.71 -10.85 5.16
C GLY A 80 -3.73 -9.74 4.89
N LYS A 81 -3.80 -8.80 5.83
CA LYS A 81 -4.71 -7.66 5.78
C LYS A 81 -3.96 -6.40 6.15
N ALA A 82 -4.38 -5.28 5.58
CA ALA A 82 -4.00 -3.97 6.06
C ALA A 82 -5.25 -3.20 6.47
N PHE A 83 -5.08 -2.29 7.40
CA PHE A 83 -6.15 -1.46 7.92
C PHE A 83 -5.72 0.00 7.87
N PHE A 84 -6.53 0.81 7.22
CA PHE A 84 -6.43 2.26 7.29
C PHE A 84 -7.38 2.77 8.37
N THR A 85 -6.88 3.58 9.29
CA THR A 85 -7.70 4.32 10.26
C THR A 85 -7.73 5.79 9.86
N VAL A 86 -8.92 6.31 9.60
CA VAL A 86 -9.10 7.71 9.17
C VAL A 86 -9.24 8.59 10.39
N ARG A 87 -8.40 9.60 10.55
CA ARG A 87 -8.46 10.54 11.67
C ARG A 87 -9.44 11.69 11.39
N ALA A 88 -9.78 12.43 12.44
CA ALA A 88 -10.71 13.56 12.35
C ALA A 88 -10.20 14.72 11.47
N ASP A 89 -8.88 14.84 11.32
CA ASP A 89 -8.22 15.83 10.46
C ASP A 89 -8.10 15.37 8.99
N GLY A 90 -8.60 14.17 8.66
CA GLY A 90 -8.49 13.57 7.33
C GLY A 90 -7.18 12.85 7.06
N THR A 91 -6.22 12.86 7.99
CA THR A 91 -5.02 12.03 7.87
C THR A 91 -5.37 10.56 8.09
N THR A 92 -4.56 9.66 7.54
CA THR A 92 -4.72 8.21 7.70
C THR A 92 -3.56 7.62 8.49
N ALA A 93 -3.85 6.60 9.28
CA ALA A 93 -2.85 5.74 9.92
C ALA A 93 -3.00 4.32 9.38
N ILE A 94 -1.89 3.60 9.21
CA ILE A 94 -1.88 2.31 8.53
C ILE A 94 -1.32 1.25 9.47
N GLU A 95 -2.00 0.11 9.49
CA GLU A 95 -1.60 -1.07 10.23
C GLU A 95 -1.61 -2.25 9.28
N ILE A 96 -0.46 -2.89 9.07
CA ILE A 96 -0.35 -4.12 8.27
C ILE A 96 -0.39 -5.30 9.25
N ALA A 97 -1.49 -6.06 9.22
CA ALA A 97 -1.63 -7.30 9.95
C ALA A 97 -0.95 -8.42 9.15
N MET A 98 0.23 -8.82 9.62
CA MET A 98 0.93 -9.99 9.12
C MET A 98 0.07 -11.23 9.35
N ASP A 99 0.02 -12.11 8.35
CA ASP A 99 -0.63 -13.40 8.55
C ASP A 99 0.13 -14.22 9.61
N PRO A 100 -0.54 -15.15 10.31
CA PRO A 100 0.10 -15.95 11.36
C PRO A 100 1.34 -16.72 10.89
N THR A 101 1.41 -17.13 9.62
CA THR A 101 2.58 -17.84 9.06
C THR A 101 3.77 -16.89 8.98
N SER A 102 3.58 -15.70 8.43
CA SER A 102 4.63 -14.67 8.37
C SER A 102 5.05 -14.19 9.76
N ALA A 103 4.10 -14.03 10.69
CA ALA A 103 4.39 -13.70 12.08
C ALA A 103 5.22 -14.81 12.74
N ASN A 104 4.86 -16.08 12.55
CA ASN A 104 5.59 -17.23 13.08
C ASN A 104 7.00 -17.31 12.50
N ALA A 105 7.15 -17.16 11.17
CA ALA A 105 8.46 -17.18 10.51
C ALA A 105 9.41 -16.09 11.03
N ARG A 106 8.90 -14.91 11.39
CA ARG A 106 9.69 -13.83 12.01
C ARG A 106 9.99 -14.05 13.50
N SER A 107 9.13 -14.80 14.18
CA SER A 107 9.29 -15.14 15.60
C SER A 107 10.09 -16.42 15.85
N GLU A 108 10.40 -17.18 14.79
CA GLU A 108 11.16 -18.42 14.91
C GLU A 108 12.55 -18.10 15.47
N MET A 109 12.90 -18.77 16.57
CA MET A 109 14.15 -18.54 17.26
C MET A 109 15.30 -18.97 16.34
N VAL A 110 16.09 -17.99 15.86
CA VAL A 110 17.25 -18.29 15.02
C VAL A 110 18.27 -19.04 15.86
N THR A 111 18.40 -20.33 15.61
CA THR A 111 19.42 -21.15 16.27
C THR A 111 20.80 -20.81 15.70
N PRO A 112 21.90 -21.03 16.45
CA PRO A 112 23.25 -20.82 15.93
C PRO A 112 23.61 -21.67 14.71
N ALA A 113 22.88 -22.77 14.46
CA ALA A 113 23.02 -23.54 13.23
C ALA A 113 22.33 -22.82 12.06
N ARG A 114 21.09 -22.35 12.29
CA ARG A 114 20.32 -21.58 11.31
C ARG A 114 21.00 -20.27 10.93
N GLU A 115 21.63 -19.59 11.89
CA GLU A 115 22.38 -18.37 11.65
C GLU A 115 23.57 -18.61 10.70
N ARG A 116 24.30 -19.72 10.88
CA ARG A 116 25.39 -20.12 9.97
C ARG A 116 24.88 -20.47 8.56
N GLU A 117 23.71 -21.09 8.45
CA GLU A 117 23.09 -21.35 7.15
C GLU A 117 22.70 -20.05 6.44
N LEU A 118 22.09 -19.11 7.17
CA LEU A 118 21.70 -17.81 6.63
C LEU A 118 22.91 -16.98 6.20
N ASP A 119 23.99 -16.97 7.00
CA ASP A 119 25.25 -16.30 6.66
C ASP A 119 25.90 -16.94 5.42
N SER A 120 25.93 -18.27 5.33
CA SER A 120 26.41 -18.96 4.13
C SER A 120 25.57 -18.64 2.89
N ALA A 121 24.24 -18.58 3.02
CA ALA A 121 23.35 -18.22 1.92
C ALA A 121 23.52 -16.76 1.49
N SER A 122 23.71 -15.83 2.45
CA SER A 122 23.98 -14.42 2.17
C SER A 122 25.26 -14.25 1.35
N ARG A 123 26.37 -14.87 1.79
CA ARG A 123 27.64 -14.79 1.06
C ARG A 123 27.58 -15.41 -0.33
N ALA A 124 26.80 -16.48 -0.49
CA ALA A 124 26.59 -17.10 -1.80
C ALA A 124 25.84 -16.17 -2.77
N LEU A 125 24.88 -15.37 -2.27
CA LEU A 125 24.17 -14.38 -3.07
C LEU A 125 25.06 -13.17 -3.41
N GLU A 126 25.87 -12.70 -2.46
CA GLU A 126 26.82 -11.60 -2.69
C GLU A 126 27.81 -11.92 -3.83
N HIS A 127 28.26 -13.17 -3.96
CA HIS A 127 29.18 -13.58 -5.03
C HIS A 127 28.50 -13.88 -6.37
N ALA A 128 27.20 -14.18 -6.37
CA ALA A 128 26.47 -14.44 -7.61
C ALA A 128 26.30 -13.18 -8.49
N ASP A 129 26.31 -11.99 -7.89
CA ASP A 129 26.23 -10.72 -8.63
C ASP A 129 27.59 -10.30 -9.24
N ASP A 130 28.72 -10.67 -8.62
CA ASP A 130 30.06 -10.34 -9.12
C ASP A 130 30.46 -11.16 -10.36
N ASP A 131 30.07 -12.43 -10.42
CA ASP A 131 30.38 -13.30 -11.58
C ASP A 131 29.67 -12.85 -12.88
N ASN A 132 28.60 -12.06 -12.78
CA ASN A 132 27.83 -11.57 -13.93
C ASN A 132 28.33 -10.19 -14.44
N ALA A 133 29.24 -9.53 -13.71
CA ALA A 133 29.77 -8.21 -14.07
C ALA A 133 31.03 -8.28 -14.98
N SER A 134 31.64 -9.47 -15.13
CA SER A 134 32.97 -9.62 -15.75
C SER A 134 32.97 -9.83 -17.28
N GLU A 135 31.82 -10.04 -17.93
CA GLU A 135 31.76 -10.43 -19.35
C GLU A 135 31.47 -9.29 -20.34
N HIS A 136 31.52 -8.01 -19.92
CA HIS A 136 31.15 -6.87 -20.79
C HIS A 136 32.21 -5.78 -21.03
N GLU A 137 33.48 -6.00 -20.67
CA GLU A 137 34.51 -4.95 -20.79
C GLU A 137 35.54 -5.10 -21.93
N ASP A 138 35.36 -6.02 -22.89
CA ASP A 138 36.38 -6.27 -23.95
C ASP A 138 35.95 -6.00 -25.41
N ALA A 139 34.83 -5.30 -25.66
CA ALA A 139 34.30 -5.11 -27.02
C ALA A 139 34.39 -3.68 -27.59
N ALA A 140 35.29 -2.81 -27.10
CA ALA A 140 35.37 -1.40 -27.56
C ALA A 140 36.76 -0.93 -28.06
N ALA A 141 37.70 -1.82 -28.40
CA ALA A 141 39.06 -1.42 -28.77
C ALA A 141 39.52 -1.81 -30.20
N SER A 142 38.63 -2.15 -31.14
CA SER A 142 39.04 -2.51 -32.51
C SER A 142 38.19 -1.86 -33.62
N ALA A 143 38.22 -0.52 -33.68
CA ALA A 143 37.74 0.22 -34.87
C ALA A 143 38.59 1.47 -35.11
N ALA A 144 39.90 1.30 -35.31
CA ALA A 144 40.77 2.36 -35.83
C ALA A 144 41.77 1.77 -36.82
N GLY A 145 41.44 1.85 -38.12
CA GLY A 145 42.43 1.68 -39.18
C GLY A 145 41.87 1.13 -40.48
N ASP A 146 41.51 2.00 -41.42
CA ASP A 146 42.11 1.96 -42.77
C ASP A 146 41.82 3.28 -43.53
N PRO A 147 42.84 4.12 -43.83
CA PRO A 147 42.69 5.24 -44.75
C PRO A 147 43.24 4.87 -46.14
N ARG A 148 42.36 4.80 -47.14
CA ARG A 148 42.73 4.94 -48.55
C ARG A 148 41.69 5.73 -49.32
#